data_AF-A0A067CNS9-F1
#
_entry.id   AF-A0A067CNS9-F1
#
_cell.length_a   1.000
_cell.length_b   1.000
_cell.length_c   1.000
_cell.angle_alpha   90.00
_cell.angle_beta   90.00
_cell.angle_gamma   90.00
#
_symmetry.space_group_name_H-M   'P 1'
#
loop_
_entity.id
_entity.type
_entity.pdbx_description
1 polymer ?
#
loop_
_entity_poly.entity_id
_entity_poly.type
_entity_poly.pdbx_seq_one_letter_code
_entity_poly.pdbx_strand_id
1 'polypeptide(L)'
;MPKIKTRSRSRNVDAIVFLLDDVLYDHTGTLSFLAVERAAKQLVEEGAFESWDDAHIALRKFREAFGYRQNFQRFIEDLVSAGQLTQGAGTRVLTAYNARAFVLGAPHILPFPHTVDTLDELQAMGYKLGLLCSGTMEAQWEKIHALGIASCFDHVMVVPSGNLSGDGNTAKVLPVIRAMAKELKVAISKMALVGRRVFAELKAAKQLGMITIRMKYGKYSRTMPADDMEQPDYQMSTIEQLLAILKLIEERRPRPNIVALGGGTGLAVLLKALRDYPADLTAIVTVFDSGRHSGTLRKSLGILPPGDIRNCLVALSDADQLMHQLMNYRFQENYLEGASLGNLLLAALTDIHQGSFDKAVASVSEILNIRGQVLPATLDQSEICATLQDGSTVVSEVNVRDPNKSAPIERVYLENAENVHAYPAAVQAIEDADIILIAPGGFYTSIIATLLVPGIKEAIARSSGAVVYISNVATQNGQSDGYTLPQTLDILNEYLGTDVIDYVIANNAVPETSVFENGETLLLPTQAMEDAERPILVQGRAFQDMSNFTIEWKKVPMIKHCGKMILSMLYRIIEKEMDGAQLSYDQPLSPKRRVRRHRADESTSHLWKLALGLAFGAVVVLQHMRPPRA
;
A
#
# COMPACT_ATOMS: atom_id res chain seq x y z
N MET A 1 -1.56 -35.08 10.71
CA MET A 1 -2.13 -33.86 11.32
C MET A 1 -1.23 -32.68 10.96
N PRO A 2 -1.68 -31.72 10.14
CA PRO A 2 -0.90 -30.50 9.93
C PRO A 2 -0.97 -29.66 11.21
N LYS A 3 0.19 -29.20 11.69
CA LYS A 3 0.31 -28.31 12.85
C LYS A 3 -0.49 -27.04 12.57
N ILE A 4 -1.52 -26.78 13.37
CA ILE A 4 -2.20 -25.49 13.43
C ILE A 4 -1.13 -24.49 13.85
N LYS A 5 -0.72 -23.61 12.94
CA LYS A 5 0.10 -22.44 13.27
C LYS A 5 -0.77 -21.53 14.14
N THR A 6 -0.62 -21.62 15.46
CA THR A 6 -1.03 -20.55 16.36
C THR A 6 -0.30 -19.27 15.91
N ARG A 7 -1.07 -18.26 15.50
CA ARG A 7 -0.59 -16.94 15.06
C ARG A 7 0.41 -16.42 16.11
N SER A 8 1.70 -16.40 15.78
CA SER A 8 2.62 -15.46 16.43
C SER A 8 2.09 -14.08 16.05
N ARG A 9 1.68 -13.28 17.04
CA ARG A 9 1.18 -11.92 16.82
C ARG A 9 2.12 -11.18 15.86
N SER A 10 1.61 -10.68 14.73
CA SER A 10 2.41 -9.82 13.85
C SER A 10 2.66 -8.53 14.61
N ARG A 11 3.92 -8.14 14.75
CA ARG A 11 4.29 -6.92 15.48
C ARG A 11 3.87 -5.70 14.70
N ASN A 12 3.65 -4.59 15.38
CA ASN A 12 3.47 -3.30 14.72
C ASN A 12 4.78 -2.83 14.09
N VAL A 13 5.92 -3.21 14.68
CA VAL A 13 7.25 -2.96 14.13
C VAL A 13 8.02 -4.27 14.01
N ASP A 14 8.54 -4.54 12.82
CA ASP A 14 9.45 -5.67 12.56
C ASP A 14 10.91 -5.19 12.42
N ALA A 15 11.13 -3.91 12.09
CA ALA A 15 12.47 -3.34 11.98
C ALA A 15 12.59 -1.89 12.47
N ILE A 16 13.76 -1.55 12.98
CA ILE A 16 14.09 -0.21 13.49
C ILE A 16 15.29 0.31 12.74
N VAL A 17 15.14 1.49 12.13
CA VAL A 17 16.20 2.17 11.40
C VAL A 17 16.70 3.35 12.22
N PHE A 18 18.00 3.41 12.45
CA PHE A 18 18.64 4.47 13.22
C PHE A 18 19.42 5.40 12.30
N LEU A 19 19.40 6.69 12.61
CA LEU A 19 20.44 7.60 12.17
C LEU A 19 21.63 7.47 13.14
N LEU A 20 22.85 7.73 12.67
CA LEU A 20 24.04 7.63 13.53
C LEU A 20 24.24 8.87 14.42
N ASP A 21 24.50 10.03 13.80
CA ASP A 21 24.88 11.27 14.49
C ASP A 21 23.74 11.82 15.38
N ASP A 22 24.05 12.24 16.62
CA ASP A 22 23.09 12.77 17.63
C ASP A 22 21.92 11.83 17.98
N VAL A 23 22.04 10.53 17.65
CA VAL A 23 21.08 9.49 17.99
C VAL A 23 21.75 8.38 18.78
N LEU A 24 22.89 7.86 18.28
CA LEU A 24 23.66 6.81 18.96
C LEU A 24 24.89 7.34 19.69
N TYR A 25 25.34 8.57 19.37
CA TYR A 25 26.44 9.26 20.05
C TYR A 25 26.33 10.78 19.89
N ASP A 26 27.06 11.53 20.74
CA ASP A 26 27.10 12.99 20.70
C ASP A 26 27.96 13.49 19.53
N HIS A 27 27.35 13.68 18.36
CA HIS A 27 28.05 14.26 17.21
C HIS A 27 28.15 15.79 17.31
N THR A 28 27.11 16.44 17.81
CA THR A 28 27.02 17.90 17.92
C THR A 28 28.13 18.46 18.82
N GLY A 29 28.35 17.86 19.99
CA GLY A 29 29.34 18.26 20.98
C GLY A 29 30.76 17.79 20.69
N THR A 30 30.94 16.78 19.82
CA THR A 30 32.28 16.27 19.44
C THR A 30 32.71 16.75 18.06
N LEU A 31 32.33 16.05 17.00
CA LEU A 31 32.86 16.24 15.66
C LEU A 31 32.28 17.48 14.96
N SER A 32 31.01 17.82 15.18
CA SER A 32 30.39 19.00 14.58
C SER A 32 30.96 20.29 15.19
N PHE A 33 31.33 20.27 16.47
CA PHE A 33 31.97 21.40 17.14
C PHE A 33 33.33 21.73 16.48
N LEU A 34 34.16 20.71 16.23
CA LEU A 34 35.46 20.87 15.57
C LEU A 34 35.34 21.45 14.15
N ALA A 35 34.32 21.05 13.39
CA ALA A 35 34.07 21.60 12.05
C ALA A 35 33.74 23.10 12.09
N VAL A 36 32.92 23.52 13.06
CA VAL A 36 32.62 24.93 13.30
C VAL A 36 33.86 25.69 13.76
N GLU A 37 34.67 25.08 14.63
CA GLU A 37 35.91 25.69 15.12
C GLU A 37 36.92 25.94 13.99
N ARG A 38 37.12 24.96 13.09
CA ARG A 38 37.96 25.14 11.89
C ARG A 38 37.43 26.23 10.98
N ALA A 39 36.12 26.27 10.75
CA ALA A 39 35.52 27.28 9.90
C ALA A 39 35.63 28.68 10.51
N ALA A 40 35.46 28.81 11.83
CA ALA A 40 35.66 30.07 12.54
C ALA A 40 37.12 30.55 12.45
N LYS A 41 38.11 29.64 12.59
CA LYS A 41 39.52 29.96 12.38
C LYS A 41 39.77 30.45 10.95
N GLN A 42 39.27 29.73 9.95
CA GLN A 42 39.41 30.14 8.55
C GLN A 42 38.73 31.49 8.28
N LEU A 43 37.56 31.76 8.86
CA LEU A 43 36.87 33.04 8.70
C LEU A 43 37.70 34.23 9.21
N VAL A 44 38.44 34.06 10.30
CA VAL A 44 39.36 35.06 10.84
C VAL A 44 40.59 35.22 9.94
N GLU A 45 41.16 34.11 9.45
CA GLU A 45 42.30 34.14 8.53
C GLU A 45 41.97 34.85 7.20
N GLU A 46 40.74 34.70 6.71
CA GLU A 46 40.25 35.38 5.52
C GLU A 46 39.83 36.84 5.78
N GLY A 47 39.94 37.33 7.02
CA GLY A 47 39.62 38.71 7.40
C GLY A 47 38.14 39.04 7.51
N ALA A 48 37.24 38.03 7.56
CA ALA A 48 35.80 38.27 7.68
C ALA A 48 35.37 38.72 9.08
N PHE A 49 36.14 38.37 10.11
CA PHE A 49 35.91 38.73 11.51
C PHE A 49 37.23 39.01 12.23
N GLU A 50 37.21 39.92 13.21
CA GLU A 50 38.39 40.33 13.97
C GLU A 50 38.89 39.24 14.94
N SER A 51 37.98 38.43 15.47
CA SER A 51 38.31 37.37 16.42
C SER A 51 37.48 36.11 16.22
N TRP A 52 37.96 35.01 16.83
CA TRP A 52 37.26 33.73 16.85
C TRP A 52 35.88 33.81 17.54
N ASP A 53 35.78 34.65 18.58
CA ASP A 53 34.54 34.88 19.31
C ASP A 53 33.52 35.64 18.44
N ASP A 54 33.97 36.62 17.65
CA ASP A 54 33.10 37.38 16.75
C ASP A 54 32.51 36.49 15.65
N ALA A 55 33.32 35.62 15.05
CA ALA A 55 32.86 34.65 14.07
C ALA A 55 31.83 33.68 14.69
N HIS A 56 32.04 33.23 15.93
CA HIS A 56 31.09 32.38 16.65
C HIS A 56 29.78 33.09 16.99
N ILE A 57 29.85 34.35 17.42
CA ILE A 57 28.67 35.17 17.71
C ILE A 57 27.88 35.41 16.42
N ALA A 58 28.54 35.72 15.30
CA ALA A 58 27.89 35.92 14.02
C ALA A 58 27.17 34.66 13.54
N LEU A 59 27.83 33.49 13.62
CA LEU A 59 27.21 32.22 13.25
C LEU A 59 26.03 31.87 14.17
N ARG A 60 26.13 32.18 15.48
CA ARG A 60 25.04 31.97 16.43
C ARG A 60 23.83 32.86 16.10
N LYS A 61 24.06 34.15 15.88
CA LYS A 61 23.02 35.11 15.45
C LYS A 61 22.37 34.67 14.15
N PHE A 62 23.16 34.18 13.18
CA PHE A 62 22.62 33.62 11.93
C PHE A 62 21.70 32.43 12.21
N ARG A 63 22.11 31.50 13.06
CA ARG A 63 21.27 30.35 13.44
C ARG A 63 20.01 30.73 14.21
N GLU A 64 20.07 31.76 15.05
CA GLU A 64 18.91 32.31 15.76
C GLU A 64 17.93 33.00 14.79
N ALA A 65 18.44 33.75 13.81
CA ALA A 65 17.63 34.49 12.86
C ALA A 65 16.99 33.59 11.77
N PHE A 66 17.75 32.62 11.24
CA PHE A 66 17.34 31.82 10.09
C PHE A 66 16.99 30.36 10.42
N GLY A 67 17.25 29.94 11.65
CA GLY A 67 17.01 28.58 12.13
C GLY A 67 17.94 27.53 11.52
N TYR A 68 17.93 26.33 12.11
CA TYR A 68 18.71 25.19 11.63
C TYR A 68 18.21 24.57 10.31
N ARG A 69 17.13 25.10 9.74
CA ARG A 69 16.63 24.73 8.40
C ARG A 69 17.56 25.25 7.29
N GLN A 70 18.40 26.24 7.59
CA GLN A 70 19.32 26.82 6.62
C GLN A 70 20.75 26.36 6.89
N ASN A 71 21.43 25.91 5.84
CA ASN A 71 22.75 25.29 5.95
C ASN A 71 23.86 26.33 6.14
N PHE A 72 24.99 25.89 6.72
CA PHE A 72 26.21 26.72 6.91
C PHE A 72 26.70 27.38 5.60
N GLN A 73 26.45 26.76 4.46
CA GLN A 73 26.74 27.32 3.15
C GLN A 73 26.07 28.69 2.93
N ARG A 74 24.80 28.85 3.34
CA ARG A 74 24.09 30.12 3.17
C ARG A 74 24.70 31.23 4.02
N PHE A 75 25.18 30.92 5.22
CA PHE A 75 25.92 31.88 6.04
C PHE A 75 27.16 32.40 5.29
N ILE A 76 27.88 31.52 4.58
CA ILE A 76 29.03 31.92 3.77
C ILE A 76 28.60 32.73 2.54
N GLU A 77 27.53 32.32 1.85
CA GLU A 77 26.99 33.05 0.71
C GLU A 77 26.52 34.47 1.09
N ASP A 78 25.93 34.64 2.27
CA ASP A 78 25.51 35.93 2.81
C ASP A 78 26.73 36.83 3.10
N LEU A 79 27.80 36.28 3.70
CA LEU A 79 29.05 37.02 3.91
C LEU A 79 29.71 37.44 2.59
N VAL A 80 29.67 36.57 1.57
CA VAL A 80 30.19 36.90 0.24
C VAL A 80 29.34 37.98 -0.43
N SER A 81 28.01 37.86 -0.34
CA SER A 81 27.08 38.85 -0.90
C SER A 81 27.17 40.21 -0.22
N ALA A 82 27.46 40.23 1.09
CA ALA A 82 27.71 41.43 1.86
C ALA A 82 29.10 42.05 1.63
N GLY A 83 29.95 41.43 0.80
CA GLY A 83 31.32 41.89 0.54
C GLY A 83 32.30 41.66 1.69
N GLN A 84 31.91 40.89 2.71
CA GLN A 84 32.75 40.52 3.85
C GLN A 84 33.69 39.35 3.53
N LEU A 85 33.40 38.59 2.48
CA LEU A 85 34.26 37.55 1.92
C LEU A 85 34.33 37.66 0.39
N THR A 86 35.46 37.26 -0.19
CA THR A 86 35.52 36.97 -1.63
C THR A 86 34.96 35.57 -1.91
N GLN A 87 34.54 35.30 -3.15
CA GLN A 87 34.10 33.95 -3.57
C GLN A 87 35.17 32.87 -3.31
N GLY A 88 36.44 33.19 -3.56
CA GLY A 88 37.56 32.29 -3.27
C GLY A 88 37.77 32.03 -1.78
N ALA A 89 37.62 33.07 -0.94
CA ALA A 89 37.69 32.95 0.51
C ALA A 89 36.53 32.13 1.07
N GLY A 90 35.31 32.35 0.60
CA GLY A 90 34.14 31.53 0.96
C GLY A 90 34.34 30.05 0.63
N THR A 91 34.93 29.74 -0.52
CA THR A 91 35.27 28.35 -0.91
C THR A 91 36.28 27.72 0.05
N ARG A 92 37.30 28.45 0.50
CA ARG A 92 38.27 27.96 1.47
C ARG A 92 37.65 27.73 2.85
N VAL A 93 36.77 28.62 3.32
CA VAL A 93 36.01 28.43 4.57
C VAL A 93 35.13 27.18 4.51
N LEU A 94 34.42 26.96 3.40
CA LEU A 94 33.64 25.74 3.19
C LEU A 94 34.53 24.49 3.13
N THR A 95 35.71 24.60 2.54
CA THR A 95 36.71 23.52 2.52
C THR A 95 37.21 23.20 3.92
N ALA A 96 37.52 24.21 4.74
CA ALA A 96 37.96 24.03 6.14
C ALA A 96 36.85 23.44 7.03
N TYR A 97 35.61 23.88 6.84
CA TYR A 97 34.43 23.32 7.49
C TYR A 97 34.25 21.83 7.16
N ASN A 98 34.35 21.49 5.87
CA ASN A 98 34.18 20.12 5.36
C ASN A 98 35.46 19.27 5.44
N ALA A 99 36.59 19.84 5.87
CA ALA A 99 37.84 19.11 6.00
C ALA A 99 37.63 17.90 6.91
N ARG A 100 38.28 16.78 6.56
CA ARG A 100 38.12 15.51 7.29
C ARG A 100 38.37 15.74 8.77
N ALA A 101 37.33 15.57 9.59
CA ALA A 101 37.45 15.61 11.04
C ALA A 101 38.32 14.48 11.60
N PHE A 102 38.61 13.46 10.78
CA PHE A 102 39.36 12.26 11.14
C PHE A 102 40.86 12.28 10.77
N VAL A 103 41.37 13.35 10.15
CA VAL A 103 42.81 13.42 9.85
C VAL A 103 43.56 13.85 11.12
N LEU A 104 44.18 12.85 11.78
CA LEU A 104 45.12 12.94 12.90
C LEU A 104 44.53 13.45 14.24
N GLY A 105 44.03 12.52 15.07
CA GLY A 105 43.75 12.78 16.49
C GLY A 105 42.27 12.91 16.87
N ALA A 106 41.37 12.13 16.28
CA ALA A 106 39.96 12.12 16.68
C ALA A 106 39.82 11.91 18.22
N PRO A 107 38.97 12.67 18.92
CA PRO A 107 38.61 12.32 20.30
C PRO A 107 37.99 10.92 20.28
N HIS A 108 38.28 10.12 21.31
CA HIS A 108 37.58 8.85 21.55
C HIS A 108 36.08 9.12 21.64
N ILE A 109 35.36 9.03 20.52
CA ILE A 109 33.90 9.13 20.52
C ILE A 109 33.36 7.92 21.27
N LEU A 110 32.39 8.16 22.13
CA LEU A 110 31.73 7.13 22.91
C LEU A 110 30.26 7.10 22.53
N PRO A 111 29.63 5.92 22.48
CA PRO A 111 28.19 5.84 22.34
C PRO A 111 27.52 6.53 23.54
N PHE A 112 26.26 6.96 23.36
CA PHE A 112 25.48 7.37 24.52
C PHE A 112 25.39 6.22 25.55
N PRO A 113 25.22 6.53 26.85
CA PRO A 113 25.00 5.51 27.87
C PRO A 113 23.95 4.48 27.42
N HIS A 114 24.21 3.21 27.70
CA HIS A 114 23.30 2.08 27.41
C HIS A 114 22.96 1.83 25.93
N THR A 115 23.64 2.48 24.98
CA THR A 115 23.39 2.29 23.54
C THR A 115 23.61 0.84 23.11
N VAL A 116 24.76 0.25 23.44
CA VAL A 116 25.09 -1.13 23.02
C VAL A 116 24.10 -2.11 23.67
N ASP A 117 23.90 -2.00 24.98
CA ASP A 117 22.95 -2.84 25.72
C ASP A 117 21.54 -2.78 25.13
N THR A 118 21.06 -1.56 24.78
CA THR A 118 19.73 -1.38 24.19
C THR A 118 19.65 -2.00 22.79
N LEU A 119 20.67 -1.84 21.95
CA LEU A 119 20.68 -2.43 20.62
C LEU A 119 20.69 -3.97 20.68
N ASP A 120 21.49 -4.54 21.57
CA ASP A 120 21.54 -5.98 21.80
C ASP A 120 20.20 -6.53 22.32
N GLU A 121 19.54 -5.80 23.23
CA GLU A 121 18.20 -6.16 23.72
C GLU A 121 17.16 -6.14 22.58
N LEU A 122 17.19 -5.14 21.69
CA LEU A 122 16.29 -5.07 20.54
C LEU A 122 16.50 -6.25 19.56
N GLN A 123 17.76 -6.64 19.32
CA GLN A 123 18.06 -7.83 18.52
C GLN A 123 17.58 -9.11 19.20
N ALA A 124 17.78 -9.24 20.51
CA ALA A 124 17.30 -10.38 21.29
C ALA A 124 15.76 -10.47 21.29
N MET A 125 15.08 -9.33 21.26
CA MET A 125 13.65 -9.25 21.06
C MET A 125 13.25 -9.64 19.62
N GLY A 126 14.16 -9.70 18.65
CA GLY A 126 13.90 -10.14 17.27
C GLY A 126 13.57 -9.02 16.29
N TYR A 127 13.86 -7.76 16.62
CA TYR A 127 13.78 -6.66 15.66
C TYR A 127 14.98 -6.70 14.72
N LYS A 128 14.74 -6.43 13.42
CA LYS A 128 15.85 -6.15 12.49
C LYS A 128 16.33 -4.71 12.65
N LEU A 129 17.64 -4.50 12.74
CA LEU A 129 18.22 -3.19 12.98
C LEU A 129 18.95 -2.70 11.72
N GLY A 130 18.54 -1.53 11.23
CA GLY A 130 19.21 -0.83 10.13
C GLY A 130 19.92 0.43 10.60
N LEU A 131 21.07 0.76 10.03
CA LEU A 131 21.79 2.01 10.29
C LEU A 131 21.91 2.85 9.02
N LEU A 132 21.48 4.11 9.10
CA LEU A 132 21.60 5.11 8.05
C LEU A 132 22.65 6.18 8.40
N CYS A 133 23.66 6.29 7.54
CA CYS A 133 24.75 7.24 7.68
C CYS A 133 24.89 8.11 6.43
N SER A 134 25.25 9.39 6.59
CA SER A 134 25.53 10.30 5.47
C SER A 134 27.01 10.68 5.46
N GLY A 135 27.71 10.42 4.37
CA GLY A 135 29.12 10.79 4.20
C GLY A 135 29.87 9.81 3.31
N THR A 136 31.20 9.78 3.44
CA THR A 136 32.03 8.77 2.76
C THR A 136 31.99 7.45 3.52
N MET A 137 32.17 6.34 2.79
CA MET A 137 32.17 5.00 3.37
C MET A 137 33.22 4.88 4.48
N GLU A 138 34.45 5.33 4.22
CA GLU A 138 35.58 5.20 5.14
C GLU A 138 35.30 5.92 6.46
N ALA A 139 34.86 7.19 6.40
CA ALA A 139 34.65 8.00 7.58
C ALA A 139 33.48 7.51 8.45
N GLN A 140 32.43 6.96 7.83
CA GLN A 140 31.29 6.44 8.59
C GLN A 140 31.63 5.08 9.22
N TRP A 141 32.34 4.21 8.52
CA TRP A 141 32.81 2.96 9.09
C TRP A 141 33.83 3.16 10.21
N GLU A 142 34.75 4.12 10.10
CA GLU A 142 35.66 4.46 11.20
C GLU A 142 34.89 4.84 12.48
N LYS A 143 33.84 5.66 12.37
CA LYS A 143 32.98 6.00 13.52
C LYS A 143 32.28 4.77 14.08
N ILE A 144 31.68 3.94 13.22
CA ILE A 144 30.93 2.74 13.63
C ILE A 144 31.82 1.78 14.41
N HIS A 145 33.05 1.56 13.95
CA HIS A 145 34.03 0.72 14.66
C HIS A 145 34.49 1.37 15.97
N ALA A 146 34.76 2.68 15.97
CA ALA A 146 35.15 3.40 17.19
C ALA A 146 34.06 3.36 18.28
N LEU A 147 32.79 3.38 17.88
CA LEU A 147 31.64 3.28 18.79
C LEU A 147 31.34 1.85 19.26
N GLY A 148 31.94 0.83 18.64
CA GLY A 148 31.72 -0.58 18.99
C GLY A 148 30.33 -1.12 18.63
N ILE A 149 29.63 -0.51 17.68
CA ILE A 149 28.23 -0.85 17.34
C ILE A 149 28.08 -1.62 16.01
N ALA A 150 29.18 -1.97 15.35
CA ALA A 150 29.18 -2.57 14.01
C ALA A 150 28.37 -3.88 13.95
N SER A 151 28.48 -4.72 14.99
CA SER A 151 27.82 -6.03 15.06
C SER A 151 26.33 -5.97 15.40
N CYS A 152 25.84 -4.81 15.86
CA CYS A 152 24.46 -4.65 16.30
C CYS A 152 23.46 -4.46 15.14
N PHE A 153 23.91 -4.28 13.90
CA PHE A 153 23.04 -3.98 12.76
C PHE A 153 23.00 -5.10 11.74
N ASP A 154 21.80 -5.49 11.32
CA ASP A 154 21.58 -6.42 10.20
C ASP A 154 22.01 -5.78 8.87
N HIS A 155 21.87 -4.46 8.75
CA HIS A 155 22.30 -3.73 7.56
C HIS A 155 22.76 -2.30 7.89
N VAL A 156 23.90 -1.91 7.33
CA VAL A 156 24.44 -0.54 7.41
C VAL A 156 24.48 0.05 6.02
N MET A 157 23.84 1.21 5.84
CA MET A 157 23.79 1.92 4.57
C MET A 157 24.39 3.31 4.72
N VAL A 158 25.51 3.53 4.05
CA VAL A 158 26.17 4.83 3.95
C VAL A 158 25.77 5.46 2.62
N VAL A 159 25.13 6.63 2.69
CA VAL A 159 24.72 7.39 1.51
C VAL A 159 25.56 8.65 1.33
N PRO A 160 25.73 9.14 0.08
CA PRO A 160 26.47 10.36 -0.18
C PRO A 160 25.93 11.56 0.61
N SER A 161 26.84 12.47 0.96
CA SER A 161 26.49 13.74 1.59
C SER A 161 25.43 14.47 0.78
N GLY A 162 24.29 14.75 1.41
CA GLY A 162 23.16 15.41 0.77
C GLY A 162 21.95 14.50 0.53
N ASN A 163 22.10 13.17 0.58
CA ASN A 163 20.95 12.26 0.43
C ASN A 163 20.12 12.14 1.72
N LEU A 164 20.72 12.44 2.87
CA LEU A 164 20.04 12.72 4.13
C LEU A 164 20.18 14.22 4.45
N SER A 165 20.00 15.11 3.47
CA SER A 165 20.27 16.55 3.63
C SER A 165 19.39 17.22 4.68
N GLY A 166 19.97 18.22 5.35
CA GLY A 166 19.26 19.11 6.27
C GLY A 166 18.54 20.26 5.58
N ASP A 167 18.34 20.19 4.25
CA ASP A 167 17.58 21.17 3.47
C ASP A 167 16.06 20.92 3.54
N GLY A 168 15.63 19.79 4.12
CA GLY A 168 14.23 19.40 4.22
C GLY A 168 13.63 18.82 2.94
N ASN A 169 14.46 18.55 1.92
CA ASN A 169 13.99 17.92 0.70
C ASN A 169 13.79 16.41 0.91
N THR A 170 12.56 16.01 1.22
CA THR A 170 12.24 14.60 1.47
C THR A 170 12.42 13.71 0.25
N ALA A 171 12.35 14.25 -0.98
CA ALA A 171 12.53 13.47 -2.21
C ALA A 171 13.90 12.79 -2.31
N LYS A 172 14.93 13.31 -1.62
CA LYS A 172 16.25 12.67 -1.53
C LYS A 172 16.31 11.54 -0.50
N VAL A 173 15.47 11.62 0.53
CA VAL A 173 15.44 10.67 1.66
C VAL A 173 14.51 9.49 1.39
N LEU A 174 13.39 9.72 0.70
CA LEU A 174 12.41 8.68 0.39
C LEU A 174 13.03 7.44 -0.29
N PRO A 175 13.88 7.57 -1.33
CA PRO A 175 14.51 6.41 -1.98
C PRO A 175 15.45 5.65 -1.05
N VAL A 176 16.14 6.36 -0.14
CA VAL A 176 17.07 5.77 0.83
C VAL A 176 16.31 4.89 1.83
N ILE A 177 15.18 5.37 2.34
CA ILE A 177 14.32 4.59 3.24
C ILE A 177 13.74 3.36 2.52
N ARG A 178 13.26 3.52 1.28
CA ARG A 178 12.75 2.40 0.47
C ARG A 178 13.84 1.34 0.21
N ALA A 179 15.07 1.77 -0.07
CA ALA A 179 16.20 0.85 -0.23
C ALA A 179 16.51 0.09 1.07
N MET A 180 16.52 0.77 2.22
CA MET A 180 16.72 0.13 3.53
C MET A 180 15.64 -0.92 3.82
N ALA A 181 14.37 -0.62 3.52
CA ALA A 181 13.26 -1.57 3.69
C ALA A 181 13.47 -2.85 2.87
N LYS A 182 13.98 -2.70 1.63
CA LYS A 182 14.30 -3.83 0.74
C LYS A 182 15.43 -4.68 1.28
N GLU A 183 16.50 -4.07 1.78
CA GLU A 183 17.64 -4.79 2.37
C GLU A 183 17.24 -5.55 3.63
N LEU A 184 16.45 -4.91 4.50
CA LEU A 184 15.92 -5.55 5.70
C LEU A 184 14.83 -6.58 5.38
N LYS A 185 14.25 -6.58 4.17
CA LYS A 185 13.11 -7.42 3.76
C LYS A 185 11.93 -7.26 4.73
N VAL A 186 11.55 -6.01 4.99
CA VAL A 186 10.43 -5.64 5.87
C VAL A 186 9.56 -4.61 5.15
N ALA A 187 8.25 -4.74 5.30
CA ALA A 187 7.30 -3.76 4.77
C ALA A 187 7.52 -2.40 5.47
N ILE A 188 7.55 -1.31 4.69
CA ILE A 188 7.82 0.03 5.21
C ILE A 188 6.86 0.41 6.36
N SER A 189 5.59 0.03 6.29
CA SER A 189 4.60 0.29 7.34
C SER A 189 4.92 -0.42 8.67
N LYS A 190 5.74 -1.48 8.63
CA LYS A 190 6.25 -2.24 9.79
C LYS A 190 7.61 -1.75 10.27
N MET A 191 8.05 -0.57 9.84
CA MET A 191 9.35 -0.03 10.23
C MET A 191 9.20 1.22 11.11
N ALA A 192 10.10 1.37 12.08
CA ALA A 192 10.26 2.59 12.86
C ALA A 192 11.57 3.32 12.47
N LEU A 193 11.54 4.65 12.35
CA LEU A 193 12.73 5.47 12.15
C LEU A 193 13.05 6.24 13.43
N VAL A 194 14.28 6.07 13.93
CA VAL A 194 14.87 6.87 15.01
C VAL A 194 15.79 7.93 14.41
N GLY A 195 15.33 9.18 14.41
CA GLY A 195 16.02 10.30 13.76
C GLY A 195 16.02 11.58 14.60
N ARG A 196 16.58 12.66 14.05
CA ARG A 196 16.79 13.92 14.80
C ARG A 196 16.09 15.14 14.17
N ARG A 197 15.96 15.20 12.84
CA ARG A 197 15.34 16.32 12.12
C ARG A 197 13.89 15.99 11.75
N VAL A 198 12.99 16.82 12.28
CA VAL A 198 11.55 16.76 12.01
C VAL A 198 11.21 17.08 10.55
N PHE A 199 11.93 18.00 9.92
CA PHE A 199 11.66 18.50 8.58
C PHE A 199 12.32 17.70 7.46
N ALA A 200 13.11 16.66 7.78
CA ALA A 200 13.86 15.86 6.80
C ALA A 200 13.56 14.37 6.97
N GLU A 201 14.41 13.60 7.67
CA GLU A 201 14.25 12.15 7.73
C GLU A 201 12.96 11.70 8.42
N LEU A 202 12.51 12.40 9.46
CA LEU A 202 11.27 12.04 10.15
C LEU A 202 10.05 12.35 9.27
N LYS A 203 10.02 13.51 8.59
CA LYS A 203 8.96 13.84 7.62
C LYS A 203 8.89 12.81 6.49
N ALA A 204 10.04 12.42 5.93
CA ALA A 204 10.12 11.42 4.87
C ALA A 204 9.63 10.04 5.34
N ALA A 205 10.04 9.60 6.52
CA ALA A 205 9.57 8.34 7.11
C ALA A 205 8.05 8.36 7.34
N LYS A 206 7.51 9.48 7.84
CA LYS A 206 6.07 9.64 8.06
C LYS A 206 5.27 9.62 6.75
N GLN A 207 5.79 10.26 5.69
CA GLN A 207 5.20 10.19 4.33
C GLN A 207 5.08 8.76 3.81
N LEU A 208 6.03 7.91 4.20
CA LEU A 208 6.07 6.50 3.83
C LEU A 208 5.23 5.59 4.77
N GLY A 209 4.60 6.17 5.78
CA GLY A 209 3.77 5.45 6.74
C GLY A 209 4.53 4.77 7.88
N MET A 210 5.84 5.00 8.01
CA MET A 210 6.66 4.50 9.11
C MET A 210 6.28 5.17 10.44
N ILE A 211 6.58 4.49 11.54
CA ILE A 211 6.53 5.10 12.88
C ILE A 211 7.78 5.97 13.07
N THR A 212 7.60 7.20 13.55
CA THR A 212 8.69 8.17 13.70
C THR A 212 9.00 8.46 15.17
N ILE A 213 10.26 8.28 15.54
CA ILE A 213 10.75 8.48 16.90
C ILE A 213 11.87 9.52 16.84
N ARG A 214 11.64 10.67 17.47
CA ARG A 214 12.61 11.76 17.50
C ARG A 214 13.53 11.66 18.72
N MET A 215 14.83 11.60 18.49
CA MET A 215 15.83 11.88 19.53
C MET A 215 15.90 13.39 19.79
N LYS A 216 15.63 13.82 21.04
CA LYS A 216 15.70 15.21 21.49
C LYS A 216 17.10 15.56 21.99
N TYR A 217 18.10 15.31 21.15
CA TYR A 217 19.50 15.62 21.43
C TYR A 217 20.13 16.44 20.30
N GLY A 218 21.22 17.14 20.62
CA GLY A 218 22.04 17.87 19.66
C GLY A 218 21.35 19.11 19.11
N LYS A 219 21.92 19.63 18.01
CA LYS A 219 21.55 20.95 17.45
C LYS A 219 20.10 21.06 16.96
N TYR A 220 19.45 19.95 16.63
CA TYR A 220 18.06 19.93 16.17
C TYR A 220 17.05 19.67 17.28
N SER A 221 17.46 19.43 18.54
CA SER A 221 16.56 19.10 19.66
C SER A 221 15.43 20.11 19.89
N ARG A 222 15.66 21.40 19.60
CA ARG A 222 14.70 22.50 19.79
C ARG A 222 13.91 22.88 18.53
N THR A 223 14.15 22.23 17.39
CA THR A 223 13.41 22.55 16.15
C THR A 223 11.94 22.18 16.31
N MET A 224 11.03 23.13 16.08
CA MET A 224 9.59 22.87 16.14
C MET A 224 9.09 22.33 14.78
N PRO A 225 8.23 21.29 14.79
CA PRO A 225 7.46 20.89 13.61
C PRO A 225 6.64 22.07 13.08
N ALA A 226 6.64 22.27 11.75
CA ALA A 226 5.84 23.30 11.10
C ALA A 226 4.47 22.80 10.63
N ASP A 227 4.31 21.48 10.45
CA ASP A 227 3.10 20.84 9.97
C ASP A 227 2.92 19.43 10.58
N ASP A 228 1.77 18.82 10.36
CA ASP A 228 1.44 17.49 10.89
C ASP A 228 2.38 16.38 10.38
N MET A 229 2.97 16.55 9.20
CA MET A 229 3.93 15.59 8.64
C MET A 229 5.31 15.69 9.28
N GLU A 230 5.66 16.85 9.83
CA GLU A 230 6.88 17.04 10.64
C GLU A 230 6.71 16.61 12.11
N GLN A 231 5.47 16.49 12.60
CA GLN A 231 5.19 16.06 13.96
C GLN A 231 5.60 14.58 14.13
N PRO A 232 6.61 14.24 14.97
CA PRO A 232 6.97 12.84 15.18
C PRO A 232 5.90 12.13 16.01
N ASP A 233 5.75 10.81 15.82
CA ASP A 233 4.79 10.00 16.57
C ASP A 233 5.20 9.87 18.05
N TYR A 234 6.52 9.78 18.29
CA TYR A 234 7.12 9.69 19.61
C TYR A 234 8.38 10.54 19.71
N GLN A 235 8.78 10.85 20.94
CA GLN A 235 10.01 11.57 21.24
C GLN A 235 10.72 10.89 22.40
N MET A 236 12.04 10.87 22.35
CA MET A 236 12.89 10.36 23.41
C MET A 236 14.08 11.27 23.65
N SER A 237 14.62 11.27 24.86
CA SER A 237 15.83 12.02 25.22
C SER A 237 17.04 11.11 25.47
N THR A 238 16.78 9.82 25.73
CA THR A 238 17.79 8.78 25.92
C THR A 238 17.36 7.52 25.17
N ILE A 239 18.29 6.64 24.84
CA ILE A 239 18.01 5.50 23.96
C ILE A 239 17.23 4.37 24.66
N GLU A 240 17.34 4.23 25.97
CA GLU A 240 16.64 3.23 26.77
C GLU A 240 15.12 3.45 26.75
N GLN A 241 14.68 4.71 26.56
CA GLN A 241 13.27 5.06 26.41
C GLN A 241 12.65 4.40 25.16
N LEU A 242 13.46 3.97 24.19
CA LEU A 242 13.00 3.27 23.00
C LEU A 242 12.25 1.98 23.35
N LEU A 243 12.69 1.23 24.36
CA LEU A 243 12.02 -0.02 24.78
C LEU A 243 10.59 0.26 25.26
N ALA A 244 10.42 1.32 26.07
CA ALA A 244 9.09 1.74 26.53
C ALA A 244 8.22 2.26 25.38
N ILE A 245 8.80 3.01 24.45
CA ILE A 245 8.10 3.50 23.25
C ILE A 245 7.66 2.33 22.37
N LEU A 246 8.51 1.33 22.14
CA LEU A 246 8.16 0.13 21.39
C LEU A 246 7.04 -0.65 22.06
N LYS A 247 7.07 -0.78 23.39
CA LYS A 247 5.94 -1.37 24.12
C LYS A 247 4.62 -0.63 23.87
N LEU A 248 4.63 0.71 23.94
CA LEU A 248 3.45 1.52 23.61
C LEU A 248 3.02 1.36 22.16
N ILE A 249 3.97 1.23 21.23
CA ILE A 249 3.70 0.97 19.82
C ILE A 249 3.00 -0.38 19.66
N GLU A 250 3.49 -1.44 20.29
CA GLU A 250 2.90 -2.79 20.22
C GLU A 250 1.53 -2.88 20.93
N GLU A 251 1.27 -2.00 21.89
CA GLU A 251 -0.04 -1.85 22.54
C GLU A 251 -1.06 -1.09 21.68
N ARG A 252 -0.61 -0.30 20.68
CA ARG A 252 -1.53 0.33 19.72
C ARG A 252 -2.21 -0.72 18.85
N ARG A 253 -3.45 -0.44 18.43
CA ARG A 253 -4.13 -1.28 17.44
C ARG A 253 -3.30 -1.33 16.16
N PRO A 254 -3.01 -2.52 15.62
CA PRO A 254 -2.33 -2.65 14.35
C PRO A 254 -3.14 -1.94 13.26
N ARG A 255 -2.45 -1.29 12.32
CA ARG A 255 -3.11 -0.82 11.10
C ARG A 255 -3.62 -2.06 10.34
N PRO A 256 -4.89 -2.07 9.92
CA PRO A 256 -5.42 -3.20 9.17
C PRO A 256 -4.80 -3.23 7.77
N ASN A 257 -4.45 -4.42 7.30
CA ASN A 257 -4.15 -4.66 5.89
C ASN A 257 -5.48 -4.77 5.13
N ILE A 258 -5.78 -3.77 4.28
CA ILE A 258 -7.01 -3.74 3.50
C ILE A 258 -6.68 -3.94 2.03
N VAL A 259 -7.24 -4.99 1.44
CA VAL A 259 -7.15 -5.24 0.00
C VAL A 259 -8.48 -4.91 -0.66
N ALA A 260 -8.49 -4.09 -1.71
CA ALA A 260 -9.67 -3.80 -2.51
C ALA A 260 -9.51 -4.37 -3.93
N LEU A 261 -10.42 -5.25 -4.33
CA LEU A 261 -10.44 -5.96 -5.60
C LEU A 261 -11.47 -5.34 -6.55
N GLY A 262 -11.14 -5.16 -7.82
CA GLY A 262 -12.12 -4.85 -8.87
C GLY A 262 -11.56 -3.99 -10.00
N GLY A 263 -12.38 -3.05 -10.48
CA GLY A 263 -12.03 -2.14 -11.58
C GLY A 263 -13.02 -0.98 -11.71
N GLY A 264 -12.82 -0.15 -12.73
CA GLY A 264 -13.68 0.98 -13.04
C GLY A 264 -13.71 2.08 -11.98
N THR A 265 -14.78 2.87 -12.02
CA THR A 265 -14.95 4.05 -11.17
C THR A 265 -15.38 3.72 -9.74
N GLY A 266 -16.03 2.57 -9.51
CA GLY A 266 -16.49 2.19 -8.18
C GLY A 266 -15.33 1.88 -7.23
N LEU A 267 -14.34 1.11 -7.70
CA LEU A 267 -13.08 0.89 -6.98
C LEU A 267 -12.37 2.23 -6.68
N ALA A 268 -12.24 3.12 -7.67
CA ALA A 268 -11.59 4.42 -7.47
C ALA A 268 -12.30 5.29 -6.41
N VAL A 269 -13.64 5.29 -6.36
CA VAL A 269 -14.42 6.00 -5.33
C VAL A 269 -14.15 5.42 -3.93
N LEU A 270 -14.11 4.09 -3.82
CA LEU A 270 -13.80 3.40 -2.57
C LEU A 270 -12.38 3.71 -2.09
N LEU A 271 -11.38 3.59 -2.97
CA LEU A 271 -9.98 3.89 -2.67
C LEU A 271 -9.80 5.34 -2.21
N LYS A 272 -10.45 6.30 -2.88
CA LYS A 272 -10.39 7.71 -2.49
C LYS A 272 -10.94 7.93 -1.07
N ALA A 273 -11.95 7.18 -0.66
CA ALA A 273 -12.50 7.26 0.69
C ALA A 273 -11.57 6.58 1.73
N LEU A 274 -10.96 5.46 1.38
CA LEU A 274 -10.05 4.71 2.26
C LEU A 274 -8.64 5.32 2.34
N ARG A 275 -8.23 6.16 1.39
CA ARG A 275 -6.89 6.74 1.31
C ARG A 275 -6.43 7.41 2.61
N ASP A 276 -7.36 8.07 3.31
CA ASP A 276 -7.09 8.82 4.54
C ASP A 276 -7.44 8.02 5.80
N TYR A 277 -7.95 6.79 5.65
CA TYR A 277 -8.13 5.85 6.74
C TYR A 277 -6.76 5.23 7.10
N PRO A 278 -6.40 5.09 8.39
CA PRO A 278 -5.09 4.60 8.81
C PRO A 278 -4.92 3.08 8.60
N ALA A 279 -4.85 2.66 7.34
CA ALA A 279 -4.68 1.28 6.91
C ALA A 279 -3.55 1.13 5.89
N ASP A 280 -3.01 -0.08 5.81
CA ASP A 280 -2.13 -0.49 4.72
C ASP A 280 -3.01 -0.95 3.55
N LEU A 281 -3.29 -0.02 2.62
CA LEU A 281 -4.25 -0.20 1.54
C LEU A 281 -3.57 -0.72 0.25
N THR A 282 -4.09 -1.83 -0.29
CA THR A 282 -3.67 -2.37 -1.60
C THR A 282 -4.87 -2.51 -2.53
N ALA A 283 -4.80 -1.92 -3.72
CA ALA A 283 -5.77 -2.10 -4.78
C ALA A 283 -5.29 -3.17 -5.76
N ILE A 284 -6.11 -4.19 -6.03
CA ILE A 284 -5.84 -5.20 -7.06
C ILE A 284 -6.85 -4.99 -8.19
N VAL A 285 -6.32 -4.65 -9.36
CA VAL A 285 -7.12 -4.08 -10.45
C VAL A 285 -7.18 -5.05 -11.63
N THR A 286 -8.38 -5.26 -12.18
CA THR A 286 -8.54 -5.97 -13.46
C THR A 286 -7.83 -5.23 -14.60
N VAL A 287 -7.26 -5.99 -15.54
CA VAL A 287 -6.50 -5.47 -16.69
C VAL A 287 -7.07 -5.99 -18.02
N PHE A 288 -8.39 -6.16 -18.09
CA PHE A 288 -9.08 -6.67 -19.28
C PHE A 288 -9.91 -5.62 -20.02
N ASP A 289 -9.83 -4.34 -19.64
CA ASP A 289 -10.54 -3.24 -20.31
C ASP A 289 -10.15 -3.15 -21.79
N SER A 290 -11.12 -3.33 -22.69
CA SER A 290 -10.94 -3.22 -24.14
C SER A 290 -11.64 -1.99 -24.73
N GLY A 291 -12.22 -1.12 -23.90
CA GLY A 291 -12.95 0.07 -24.34
C GLY A 291 -12.09 1.29 -24.69
N ARG A 292 -12.60 2.15 -25.59
CA ARG A 292 -12.05 3.48 -25.92
C ARG A 292 -10.59 3.43 -26.42
N HIS A 293 -9.89 4.56 -26.31
CA HIS A 293 -8.46 4.67 -26.63
C HIS A 293 -7.56 3.76 -25.77
N SER A 294 -8.02 3.29 -24.60
CA SER A 294 -7.27 2.29 -23.79
C SER A 294 -7.14 0.97 -24.56
N GLY A 295 -8.25 0.49 -25.16
CA GLY A 295 -8.24 -0.70 -26.02
C GLY A 295 -7.42 -0.53 -27.29
N THR A 296 -7.43 0.67 -27.89
CA THR A 296 -6.57 0.98 -29.05
C THR A 296 -5.08 0.92 -28.66
N LEU A 297 -4.68 1.58 -27.57
CA LEU A 297 -3.29 1.52 -27.08
C LEU A 297 -2.84 0.09 -26.79
N ARG A 298 -3.70 -0.70 -26.14
CA ARG A 298 -3.47 -2.13 -25.89
C ARG A 298 -3.13 -2.88 -27.19
N LYS A 299 -3.97 -2.74 -28.23
CA LYS A 299 -3.79 -3.44 -29.50
C LYS A 299 -2.59 -2.93 -30.30
N SER A 300 -2.33 -1.62 -30.27
CA SER A 300 -1.25 -1.00 -31.04
C SER A 300 0.13 -1.18 -30.42
N LEU A 301 0.23 -1.21 -29.08
CA LEU A 301 1.51 -1.27 -28.36
C LEU A 301 1.76 -2.62 -27.69
N GLY A 302 0.79 -3.54 -27.70
CA GLY A 302 0.92 -4.83 -27.04
C GLY A 302 1.11 -4.71 -25.52
N ILE A 303 0.49 -3.71 -24.89
CA ILE A 303 0.54 -3.47 -23.44
C ILE A 303 -0.78 -3.82 -22.76
N LEU A 304 -0.74 -4.08 -21.45
CA LEU A 304 -1.96 -4.18 -20.65
C LEU A 304 -2.73 -2.85 -20.64
N PRO A 305 -4.08 -2.88 -20.63
CA PRO A 305 -4.88 -1.67 -20.67
C PRO A 305 -4.68 -0.84 -19.38
N PRO A 306 -4.21 0.41 -19.50
CA PRO A 306 -3.79 1.20 -18.33
C PRO A 306 -4.94 1.91 -17.61
N GLY A 307 -6.16 1.89 -18.16
CA GLY A 307 -7.24 2.80 -17.77
C GLY A 307 -7.68 2.69 -16.31
N ASP A 308 -7.98 1.48 -15.84
CA ASP A 308 -8.46 1.26 -14.47
C ASP A 308 -7.34 1.38 -13.43
N ILE A 309 -6.14 0.91 -13.77
CA ILE A 309 -4.92 1.14 -12.98
C ILE A 309 -4.69 2.64 -12.77
N ARG A 310 -4.76 3.44 -13.84
CA ARG A 310 -4.63 4.90 -13.79
C ARG A 310 -5.66 5.52 -12.85
N ASN A 311 -6.93 5.09 -12.92
CA ASN A 311 -7.97 5.63 -12.04
C ASN A 311 -7.66 5.34 -10.56
N CYS A 312 -7.14 4.15 -10.25
CA CYS A 312 -6.74 3.78 -8.88
C CYS A 312 -5.54 4.58 -8.39
N LEU A 313 -4.52 4.76 -9.24
CA LEU A 313 -3.34 5.59 -8.94
C LEU A 313 -3.75 7.03 -8.61
N VAL A 314 -4.63 7.60 -9.41
CA VAL A 314 -5.19 8.95 -9.21
C VAL A 314 -6.04 9.04 -7.93
N ALA A 315 -6.79 7.98 -7.59
CA ALA A 315 -7.61 7.94 -6.37
C ALA A 315 -6.77 7.91 -5.08
N LEU A 316 -5.61 7.24 -5.12
CA LEU A 316 -4.69 7.12 -3.98
C LEU A 316 -3.65 8.24 -3.93
N SER A 317 -3.58 9.09 -4.96
CA SER A 317 -2.60 10.18 -5.02
C SER A 317 -2.82 11.25 -3.95
N ASP A 318 -1.70 11.76 -3.44
CA ASP A 318 -1.59 12.96 -2.62
C ASP A 318 -0.95 14.13 -3.41
N ALA A 319 -0.92 14.03 -4.75
CA ALA A 319 -0.31 15.03 -5.62
C ALA A 319 -1.16 16.30 -5.72
N ASP A 320 -0.53 17.39 -6.16
CA ASP A 320 -1.21 18.66 -6.35
C ASP A 320 -2.33 18.59 -7.42
N GLN A 321 -3.17 19.63 -7.42
CA GLN A 321 -4.32 19.71 -8.32
C GLN A 321 -3.94 19.65 -9.81
N LEU A 322 -2.77 20.17 -10.17
CA LEU A 322 -2.30 20.18 -11.56
C LEU A 322 -1.95 18.77 -12.03
N MET A 323 -1.25 17.99 -11.21
CA MET A 323 -0.91 16.61 -11.54
C MET A 323 -2.17 15.75 -11.67
N HIS A 324 -3.16 15.97 -10.80
CA HIS A 324 -4.47 15.32 -10.88
C HIS A 324 -5.18 15.65 -12.19
N GLN A 325 -5.14 16.91 -12.63
CA GLN A 325 -5.67 17.35 -13.92
C GLN A 325 -4.93 16.70 -15.09
N LEU A 326 -3.59 16.64 -15.07
CA LEU A 326 -2.78 16.03 -16.12
C LEU A 326 -3.07 14.54 -16.28
N MET A 327 -3.14 13.80 -15.18
CA MET A 327 -3.44 12.37 -15.23
C MET A 327 -4.84 12.07 -15.78
N ASN A 328 -5.80 12.95 -15.51
CA ASN A 328 -7.17 12.82 -16.02
C ASN A 328 -7.38 13.51 -17.38
N TYR A 329 -6.40 14.25 -17.87
CA TYR A 329 -6.52 14.99 -19.12
C TYR A 329 -6.82 14.05 -20.29
N ARG A 330 -7.80 14.46 -21.09
CA ARG A 330 -8.16 13.83 -22.34
C ARG A 330 -8.09 14.85 -23.45
N PHE A 331 -7.39 14.50 -24.52
CA PHE A 331 -7.31 15.34 -25.71
C PHE A 331 -8.70 15.45 -26.34
N GLN A 332 -9.10 16.67 -26.67
CA GLN A 332 -10.44 16.98 -27.19
C GLN A 332 -10.48 16.96 -28.73
N GLU A 333 -9.35 17.19 -29.39
CA GLU A 333 -9.27 17.42 -30.83
C GLU A 333 -8.00 16.79 -31.41
N ASN A 334 -8.01 16.57 -32.73
CA ASN A 334 -6.90 16.08 -33.57
C ASN A 334 -6.62 14.56 -33.44
N TYR A 335 -5.46 14.12 -33.93
CA TYR A 335 -5.05 12.71 -34.00
C TYR A 335 -5.07 11.97 -32.64
N LEU A 336 -4.98 12.71 -31.53
CA LEU A 336 -5.02 12.16 -30.18
C LEU A 336 -6.42 12.24 -29.54
N GLU A 337 -7.46 12.64 -30.26
CA GLU A 337 -8.81 12.78 -29.70
C GLU A 337 -9.24 11.57 -28.86
N GLY A 338 -9.69 11.84 -27.64
CA GLY A 338 -10.12 10.83 -26.67
C GLY A 338 -8.99 10.09 -25.93
N ALA A 339 -7.74 10.22 -26.38
CA ALA A 339 -6.57 9.68 -25.69
C ALA A 339 -6.43 10.33 -24.31
N SER A 340 -6.03 9.55 -23.32
CA SER A 340 -5.74 10.07 -21.99
C SER A 340 -4.23 10.24 -21.83
N LEU A 341 -3.80 11.41 -21.37
CA LEU A 341 -2.39 11.67 -21.10
C LEU A 341 -1.83 10.70 -20.04
N GLY A 342 -2.58 10.43 -18.97
CA GLY A 342 -2.17 9.44 -17.97
C GLY A 342 -2.03 8.01 -18.51
N ASN A 343 -2.88 7.62 -19.48
CA ASN A 343 -2.72 6.31 -20.14
C ASN A 343 -1.46 6.28 -21.03
N LEU A 344 -1.20 7.37 -21.75
CA LEU A 344 0.00 7.50 -22.59
C LEU A 344 1.27 7.51 -21.74
N LEU A 345 1.25 8.13 -20.56
CA LEU A 345 2.36 8.09 -19.60
C LEU A 345 2.65 6.65 -19.14
N LEU A 346 1.63 5.89 -18.75
CA LEU A 346 1.78 4.48 -18.38
C LEU A 346 2.32 3.64 -19.54
N ALA A 347 1.83 3.87 -20.77
CA ALA A 347 2.32 3.20 -21.96
C ALA A 347 3.80 3.51 -22.21
N ALA A 348 4.20 4.78 -22.17
CA ALA A 348 5.58 5.21 -22.35
C ALA A 348 6.51 4.63 -21.28
N LEU A 349 6.10 4.63 -20.01
CA LEU A 349 6.88 4.04 -18.92
C LEU A 349 6.99 2.51 -19.05
N THR A 350 5.96 1.85 -19.58
CA THR A 350 6.01 0.40 -19.85
C THR A 350 7.06 0.10 -20.92
N ASP A 351 7.09 0.89 -21.99
CA ASP A 351 8.10 0.78 -23.05
C ASP A 351 9.53 1.06 -22.54
N ILE A 352 9.71 2.14 -21.76
CA ILE A 352 10.99 2.48 -21.11
C ILE A 352 11.47 1.34 -20.21
N HIS A 353 10.56 0.69 -19.48
CA HIS A 353 10.87 -0.47 -18.64
C HIS A 353 10.88 -1.80 -19.41
N GLN A 354 11.08 -1.77 -20.74
CA GLN A 354 11.24 -2.94 -21.61
C GLN A 354 10.04 -3.90 -21.55
N GLY A 355 8.82 -3.34 -21.52
CA GLY A 355 7.57 -4.09 -21.44
C GLY A 355 7.08 -4.40 -20.02
N SER A 356 7.83 -4.02 -18.97
CA SER A 356 7.48 -4.30 -17.58
C SER A 356 6.38 -3.35 -17.07
N PHE A 357 5.12 -3.76 -17.21
CA PHE A 357 3.96 -2.96 -16.82
C PHE A 357 3.92 -2.67 -15.31
N ASP A 358 4.27 -3.65 -14.47
CA ASP A 358 4.39 -3.51 -13.01
C ASP A 358 5.36 -2.40 -12.61
N LYS A 359 6.54 -2.32 -13.26
CA LYS A 359 7.51 -1.25 -13.01
C LYS A 359 6.98 0.12 -13.44
N ALA A 360 6.24 0.18 -14.54
CA ALA A 360 5.59 1.41 -14.99
C ALA A 360 4.56 1.90 -13.95
N VAL A 361 3.73 0.99 -13.41
CA VAL A 361 2.80 1.30 -12.31
C VAL A 361 3.55 1.78 -11.07
N ALA A 362 4.66 1.14 -10.71
CA ALA A 362 5.49 1.57 -9.58
C ALA A 362 6.10 2.97 -9.80
N SER A 363 6.59 3.28 -11.00
CA SER A 363 7.10 4.62 -11.34
C SER A 363 6.01 5.69 -11.25
N VAL A 364 4.81 5.44 -11.78
CA VAL A 364 3.69 6.41 -11.66
C VAL A 364 3.24 6.55 -10.20
N SER A 365 3.25 5.45 -9.44
CA SER A 365 2.93 5.48 -7.99
C SER A 365 3.86 6.41 -7.22
N GLU A 366 5.16 6.42 -7.56
CA GLU A 366 6.15 7.31 -6.99
C GLU A 366 5.96 8.77 -7.44
N ILE A 367 5.75 9.01 -8.74
CA ILE A 367 5.47 10.34 -9.30
C ILE A 367 4.24 10.98 -8.63
N LEU A 368 3.20 10.19 -8.40
CA LEU A 368 1.94 10.66 -7.81
C LEU A 368 1.92 10.63 -6.28
N ASN A 369 3.02 10.18 -5.65
CA ASN A 369 3.14 10.00 -4.21
C ASN A 369 1.88 9.38 -3.58
N ILE A 370 1.49 8.21 -4.07
CA ILE A 370 0.24 7.57 -3.64
C ILE A 370 0.32 7.05 -2.20
N ARG A 371 -0.82 7.04 -1.50
CA ARG A 371 -0.97 6.39 -0.18
C ARG A 371 -1.57 5.00 -0.36
N GLY A 372 -0.71 3.98 -0.35
CA GLY A 372 -1.07 2.59 -0.58
C GLY A 372 -0.35 2.01 -1.80
N GLN A 373 -0.84 0.87 -2.30
CA GLN A 373 -0.30 0.19 -3.47
C GLN A 373 -1.38 -0.08 -4.51
N VAL A 374 -1.00 -0.06 -5.79
CA VAL A 374 -1.85 -0.47 -6.91
C VAL A 374 -1.14 -1.60 -7.65
N LEU A 375 -1.77 -2.77 -7.70
CA LEU A 375 -1.25 -3.97 -8.32
C LEU A 375 -2.22 -4.44 -9.42
N PRO A 376 -1.72 -4.86 -10.59
CA PRO A 376 -2.57 -5.54 -11.56
C PRO A 376 -2.92 -6.95 -11.04
N ALA A 377 -4.12 -7.45 -11.37
CA ALA A 377 -4.54 -8.80 -11.01
C ALA A 377 -3.68 -9.87 -11.70
N THR A 378 -3.24 -9.60 -12.94
CA THR A 378 -2.34 -10.43 -13.73
C THR A 378 -1.41 -9.54 -14.55
N LEU A 379 -0.26 -10.07 -14.95
CA LEU A 379 0.61 -9.45 -15.96
C LEU A 379 0.42 -10.07 -17.36
N ASP A 380 -0.39 -11.12 -17.47
CA ASP A 380 -0.64 -11.84 -18.71
C ASP A 380 -1.77 -11.18 -19.51
N GLN A 381 -1.68 -11.27 -20.85
CA GLN A 381 -2.71 -10.76 -21.74
C GLN A 381 -3.83 -11.77 -21.96
N SER A 382 -5.07 -11.34 -21.80
CA SER A 382 -6.26 -12.13 -22.12
C SER A 382 -7.46 -11.23 -22.42
N GLU A 383 -8.45 -11.73 -23.12
CA GLU A 383 -9.73 -11.06 -23.33
C GLU A 383 -10.81 -11.70 -22.46
N ILE A 384 -11.71 -10.89 -21.92
CA ILE A 384 -12.92 -11.41 -21.28
C ILE A 384 -13.91 -11.82 -22.36
N CYS A 385 -14.45 -13.03 -22.24
CA CYS A 385 -15.45 -13.61 -23.12
C CYS A 385 -16.72 -13.91 -22.32
N ALA A 386 -17.87 -13.90 -23.00
CA ALA A 386 -19.13 -14.33 -22.42
C ALA A 386 -19.85 -15.31 -23.35
N THR A 387 -20.35 -16.41 -22.78
CA THR A 387 -21.37 -17.25 -23.41
C THR A 387 -22.74 -16.67 -23.05
N LEU A 388 -23.59 -16.47 -24.04
CA LEU A 388 -24.95 -15.95 -23.87
C LEU A 388 -25.94 -17.11 -23.80
N GLN A 389 -27.15 -16.85 -23.27
CA GLN A 389 -28.18 -17.88 -23.08
C GLN A 389 -28.69 -18.52 -24.39
N ASP A 390 -28.47 -17.89 -25.54
CA ASP A 390 -28.75 -18.45 -26.87
C ASP A 390 -27.62 -19.35 -27.40
N GLY A 391 -26.57 -19.57 -26.60
CA GLY A 391 -25.37 -20.35 -26.93
C GLY A 391 -24.32 -19.57 -27.73
N SER A 392 -24.59 -18.33 -28.14
CA SER A 392 -23.61 -17.50 -28.84
C SER A 392 -22.51 -17.00 -27.89
N THR A 393 -21.38 -16.57 -28.45
CA THR A 393 -20.24 -16.07 -27.67
C THR A 393 -19.86 -14.67 -28.13
N VAL A 394 -19.60 -13.79 -27.16
CA VAL A 394 -19.03 -12.46 -27.39
C VAL A 394 -17.64 -12.38 -26.78
N VAL A 395 -16.72 -11.73 -27.49
CA VAL A 395 -15.30 -11.61 -27.11
C VAL A 395 -14.96 -10.15 -26.85
N SER A 396 -14.13 -9.89 -25.85
CA SER A 396 -13.66 -8.59 -25.35
C SER A 396 -14.65 -7.84 -24.45
N GLU A 397 -14.12 -7.07 -23.50
CA GLU A 397 -14.89 -6.32 -22.47
C GLU A 397 -15.97 -5.43 -23.07
N VAL A 398 -15.64 -4.68 -24.13
CA VAL A 398 -16.58 -3.75 -24.75
C VAL A 398 -17.82 -4.46 -25.28
N ASN A 399 -17.68 -5.66 -25.83
CA ASN A 399 -18.79 -6.46 -26.35
C ASN A 399 -19.55 -7.16 -25.22
N VAL A 400 -18.86 -7.63 -24.18
CA VAL A 400 -19.50 -8.17 -22.97
C VAL A 400 -20.35 -7.08 -22.29
N ARG A 401 -19.91 -5.81 -22.31
CA ARG A 401 -20.67 -4.68 -21.74
C ARG A 401 -21.78 -4.14 -22.65
N ASP A 402 -21.79 -4.42 -23.94
CA ASP A 402 -22.75 -3.83 -24.89
C ASP A 402 -24.20 -4.20 -24.53
N PRO A 403 -25.12 -3.25 -24.29
CA PRO A 403 -26.52 -3.59 -24.00
C PRO A 403 -27.25 -4.32 -25.15
N ASN A 404 -26.75 -4.24 -26.38
CA ASN A 404 -27.42 -4.78 -27.57
C ASN A 404 -26.99 -6.21 -27.94
N LYS A 405 -26.57 -7.02 -26.95
CA LYS A 405 -26.27 -8.44 -27.15
C LYS A 405 -27.52 -9.22 -27.58
N SER A 406 -27.32 -10.34 -28.28
CA SER A 406 -28.43 -11.17 -28.78
C SER A 406 -29.24 -11.85 -27.69
N ALA A 407 -28.63 -12.12 -26.53
CA ALA A 407 -29.26 -12.71 -25.36
C ALA A 407 -28.52 -12.29 -24.06
N PRO A 408 -29.12 -12.48 -22.88
CA PRO A 408 -28.44 -12.26 -21.60
C PRO A 408 -27.20 -13.15 -21.43
N ILE A 409 -26.27 -12.70 -20.59
CA ILE A 409 -25.06 -13.45 -20.24
C ILE A 409 -25.44 -14.69 -19.43
N GLU A 410 -24.97 -15.85 -19.86
CA GLU A 410 -25.03 -17.10 -19.09
C GLU A 410 -23.80 -17.21 -18.17
N ARG A 411 -22.60 -17.04 -18.72
CA ARG A 411 -21.35 -17.07 -17.97
C ARG A 411 -20.23 -16.32 -18.66
N VAL A 412 -19.22 -15.91 -17.89
CA VAL A 412 -17.99 -15.27 -18.39
C VAL A 412 -16.75 -16.10 -18.12
N TYR A 413 -15.73 -15.92 -18.95
CA TYR A 413 -14.44 -16.61 -18.83
C TYR A 413 -13.33 -15.78 -19.49
N LEU A 414 -12.08 -16.14 -19.23
CA LEU A 414 -10.92 -15.55 -19.89
C LEU A 414 -10.52 -16.38 -21.10
N GLU A 415 -10.23 -15.71 -22.21
CA GLU A 415 -9.64 -16.35 -23.38
C GLU A 415 -8.23 -16.87 -23.04
N ASN A 416 -7.92 -18.11 -23.41
CA ASN A 416 -6.66 -18.78 -23.09
C ASN A 416 -6.34 -18.75 -21.58
N ALA A 417 -7.33 -19.00 -20.72
CA ALA A 417 -7.20 -18.94 -19.27
C ALA A 417 -6.04 -19.78 -18.71
N GLU A 418 -5.66 -20.86 -19.39
CA GLU A 418 -4.51 -21.70 -19.05
C GLU A 418 -3.15 -20.98 -19.11
N ASN A 419 -3.07 -19.86 -19.83
CA ASN A 419 -1.88 -19.02 -19.95
C ASN A 419 -1.92 -17.78 -19.04
N VAL A 420 -2.97 -17.62 -18.24
CA VAL A 420 -3.14 -16.47 -17.35
C VAL A 420 -2.82 -16.86 -15.91
N HIS A 421 -1.99 -16.06 -15.25
CA HIS A 421 -1.58 -16.28 -13.87
C HIS A 421 -1.82 -15.04 -13.02
N ALA A 422 -2.27 -15.23 -11.78
CA ALA A 422 -2.31 -14.14 -10.81
C ALA A 422 -0.92 -13.56 -10.58
N TYR A 423 -0.84 -12.22 -10.51
CA TYR A 423 0.40 -11.54 -10.19
C TYR A 423 0.84 -11.91 -8.76
N PRO A 424 2.06 -12.43 -8.52
CA PRO A 424 2.44 -12.94 -7.20
C PRO A 424 2.31 -11.93 -6.05
N ALA A 425 2.58 -10.65 -6.30
CA ALA A 425 2.41 -9.61 -5.29
C ALA A 425 0.93 -9.40 -4.92
N ALA A 426 0.01 -9.56 -5.89
CA ALA A 426 -1.43 -9.48 -5.63
C ALA A 426 -1.91 -10.67 -4.78
N VAL A 427 -1.41 -11.88 -5.06
CA VAL A 427 -1.69 -13.08 -4.26
C VAL A 427 -1.23 -12.90 -2.82
N GLN A 428 0.02 -12.45 -2.63
CA GLN A 428 0.58 -12.22 -1.29
C GLN A 428 -0.24 -11.17 -0.52
N ALA A 429 -0.60 -10.06 -1.17
CA ALA A 429 -1.42 -9.03 -0.53
C ALA A 429 -2.78 -9.57 -0.06
N ILE A 430 -3.44 -10.41 -0.86
CA ILE A 430 -4.72 -11.04 -0.48
C ILE A 430 -4.55 -11.97 0.72
N GLU A 431 -3.50 -12.79 0.73
CA GLU A 431 -3.24 -13.74 1.82
C GLU A 431 -2.91 -13.04 3.14
N ASP A 432 -2.24 -11.90 3.08
CA ASP A 432 -1.86 -11.07 4.24
C ASP A 432 -2.96 -10.10 4.70
N ALA A 433 -4.08 -10.02 3.97
CA ALA A 433 -5.16 -9.08 4.25
C ALA A 433 -5.91 -9.43 5.55
N ASP A 434 -6.20 -8.41 6.35
CA ASP A 434 -7.17 -8.52 7.46
C ASP A 434 -8.59 -8.32 6.93
N ILE A 435 -8.75 -7.51 5.89
CA ILE A 435 -10.04 -7.20 5.23
C ILE A 435 -9.85 -7.25 3.71
N ILE A 436 -10.68 -8.05 3.03
CA ILE A 436 -10.74 -8.13 1.57
C ILE A 436 -12.06 -7.51 1.11
N LEU A 437 -11.98 -6.41 0.37
CA LEU A 437 -13.11 -5.70 -0.19
C LEU A 437 -13.30 -6.09 -1.65
N ILE A 438 -14.43 -6.69 -1.99
CA ILE A 438 -14.88 -6.81 -3.38
C ILE A 438 -15.63 -5.52 -3.70
N ALA A 439 -14.95 -4.62 -4.41
CA ALA A 439 -15.42 -3.26 -4.66
C ALA A 439 -16.57 -3.24 -5.67
N PRO A 440 -17.44 -2.21 -5.63
CA PRO A 440 -18.49 -2.06 -6.62
C PRO A 440 -17.89 -1.72 -7.99
N GLY A 441 -18.57 -2.12 -9.07
CA GLY A 441 -18.05 -1.98 -10.43
C GLY A 441 -18.89 -2.75 -11.45
N GLY A 442 -18.41 -2.84 -12.70
CA GLY A 442 -19.04 -3.70 -13.70
C GLY A 442 -19.14 -5.13 -13.16
N PHE A 443 -20.35 -5.67 -13.03
CA PHE A 443 -20.54 -6.95 -12.35
C PHE A 443 -19.69 -8.04 -13.01
N TYR A 444 -19.85 -8.24 -14.32
CA TYR A 444 -19.04 -9.19 -15.06
C TYR A 444 -17.67 -8.65 -15.44
N THR A 445 -17.60 -7.40 -15.89
CA THR A 445 -16.39 -6.85 -16.52
C THR A 445 -15.36 -6.27 -15.56
N SER A 446 -15.70 -6.10 -14.28
CA SER A 446 -14.77 -5.63 -13.24
C SER A 446 -14.68 -6.60 -12.06
N ILE A 447 -15.81 -7.03 -11.50
CA ILE A 447 -15.82 -7.88 -10.29
C ILE A 447 -15.46 -9.31 -10.66
N ILE A 448 -16.29 -9.96 -11.48
CA ILE A 448 -16.02 -11.34 -11.91
C ILE A 448 -14.72 -11.42 -12.72
N ALA A 449 -14.43 -10.44 -13.57
CA ALA A 449 -13.18 -10.36 -14.33
C ALA A 449 -11.92 -10.48 -13.45
N THR A 450 -11.88 -9.82 -12.29
CA THR A 450 -10.76 -9.96 -11.34
C THR A 450 -10.70 -11.36 -10.73
N LEU A 451 -11.85 -11.98 -10.45
CA LEU A 451 -11.93 -13.32 -9.84
C LEU A 451 -11.61 -14.45 -10.82
N LEU A 452 -11.78 -14.23 -12.13
CA LEU A 452 -11.45 -15.21 -13.17
C LEU A 452 -9.95 -15.46 -13.32
N VAL A 453 -9.09 -14.57 -12.82
CA VAL A 453 -7.64 -14.73 -12.87
C VAL A 453 -7.23 -15.92 -11.99
N PRO A 454 -6.65 -16.99 -12.55
CA PRO A 454 -6.26 -18.17 -11.79
C PRO A 454 -5.29 -17.82 -10.65
N GLY A 455 -5.63 -18.21 -9.43
CA GLY A 455 -4.87 -17.90 -8.21
C GLY A 455 -5.52 -16.86 -7.30
N ILE A 456 -6.34 -15.94 -7.83
CA ILE A 456 -6.99 -14.89 -7.04
C ILE A 456 -8.05 -15.48 -6.10
N LYS A 457 -8.97 -16.29 -6.64
CA LYS A 457 -10.00 -17.00 -5.86
C LYS A 457 -9.37 -17.84 -4.75
N GLU A 458 -8.33 -18.60 -5.09
CA GLU A 458 -7.67 -19.49 -4.15
C GLU A 458 -6.93 -18.70 -3.05
N ALA A 459 -6.35 -17.54 -3.39
CA ALA A 459 -5.75 -16.64 -2.41
C ALA A 459 -6.79 -16.10 -1.42
N ILE A 460 -7.97 -15.67 -1.91
CA ILE A 460 -9.08 -15.21 -1.05
C ILE A 460 -9.52 -16.34 -0.12
N ALA A 461 -9.66 -17.56 -0.65
CA ALA A 461 -10.06 -18.72 0.15
C ALA A 461 -9.01 -19.13 1.21
N ARG A 462 -7.72 -18.95 0.91
CA ARG A 462 -6.61 -19.18 1.86
C ARG A 462 -6.48 -18.07 2.91
N SER A 463 -6.91 -16.86 2.58
CA SER A 463 -6.87 -15.72 3.50
C SER A 463 -7.74 -15.96 4.74
N SER A 464 -7.22 -15.48 5.88
CA SER A 464 -7.96 -15.39 7.13
C SER A 464 -8.72 -14.08 7.30
N GLY A 465 -8.52 -13.12 6.38
CA GLY A 465 -9.20 -11.83 6.41
C GLY A 465 -10.70 -11.95 6.13
N ALA A 466 -11.47 -11.01 6.66
CA ALA A 466 -12.91 -10.97 6.40
C ALA A 466 -13.18 -10.50 4.97
N VAL A 467 -14.01 -11.24 4.24
CA VAL A 467 -14.38 -10.89 2.86
C VAL A 467 -15.68 -10.08 2.87
N VAL A 468 -15.61 -8.86 2.35
CA VAL A 468 -16.71 -7.90 2.29
C VAL A 468 -17.07 -7.64 0.84
N TYR A 469 -18.28 -8.02 0.44
CA TYR A 469 -18.84 -7.64 -0.85
C TYR A 469 -19.59 -6.31 -0.72
N ILE A 470 -19.21 -5.32 -1.51
CA ILE A 470 -19.91 -4.04 -1.60
C ILE A 470 -20.78 -4.07 -2.84
N SER A 471 -22.10 -4.23 -2.64
CA SER A 471 -23.06 -4.36 -3.73
C SER A 471 -23.09 -3.11 -4.60
N ASN A 472 -23.29 -3.34 -5.89
CA ASN A 472 -23.79 -2.31 -6.79
C ASN A 472 -25.14 -1.75 -6.28
N VAL A 473 -25.42 -0.48 -6.57
CA VAL A 473 -26.67 0.17 -6.13
C VAL A 473 -27.85 -0.24 -7.01
N ALA A 474 -27.60 -0.45 -8.30
CA ALA A 474 -28.59 -0.81 -9.30
C ALA A 474 -27.99 -1.82 -10.29
N THR A 475 -28.88 -2.47 -11.04
CA THR A 475 -28.52 -3.30 -12.18
C THR A 475 -27.90 -2.46 -13.30
N GLN A 476 -27.18 -3.13 -14.18
CA GLN A 476 -26.49 -2.52 -15.31
C GLN A 476 -27.07 -3.10 -16.60
N ASN A 477 -27.60 -2.22 -17.46
CA ASN A 477 -28.20 -2.60 -18.73
C ASN A 477 -27.26 -3.50 -19.56
N GLY A 478 -27.75 -4.67 -19.96
CA GLY A 478 -27.02 -5.68 -20.71
C GLY A 478 -26.10 -6.57 -19.89
N GLN A 479 -25.92 -6.32 -18.59
CA GLN A 479 -25.07 -7.16 -17.74
C GLN A 479 -25.86 -7.85 -16.64
N SER A 480 -26.69 -7.13 -15.90
CA SER A 480 -27.38 -7.66 -14.71
C SER A 480 -28.88 -7.37 -14.77
N ASP A 481 -29.44 -7.40 -15.97
CA ASP A 481 -30.86 -7.09 -16.20
C ASP A 481 -31.77 -8.04 -15.42
N GLY A 482 -32.70 -7.46 -14.65
CA GLY A 482 -33.63 -8.22 -13.81
C GLY A 482 -33.00 -8.90 -12.60
N TYR A 483 -31.71 -8.69 -12.32
CA TYR A 483 -31.07 -9.30 -11.15
C TYR A 483 -31.59 -8.66 -9.86
N THR A 484 -31.82 -9.52 -8.87
CA THR A 484 -31.98 -9.13 -7.47
C THR A 484 -30.64 -9.23 -6.74
N LEU A 485 -30.52 -8.60 -5.57
CA LEU A 485 -29.30 -8.71 -4.75
C LEU A 485 -28.98 -10.17 -4.35
N PRO A 486 -29.95 -11.00 -3.89
CA PRO A 486 -29.70 -12.42 -3.63
C PRO A 486 -29.17 -13.17 -4.86
N GLN A 487 -29.80 -13.01 -6.04
CA GLN A 487 -29.32 -13.65 -7.27
C GLN A 487 -27.92 -13.18 -7.67
N THR A 488 -27.61 -11.90 -7.43
CA THR A 488 -26.27 -11.35 -7.66
C THR A 488 -25.23 -12.04 -6.78
N LEU A 489 -25.58 -12.33 -5.52
CA LEU A 489 -24.72 -13.09 -4.60
C LEU A 489 -24.59 -14.55 -5.02
N ASP A 490 -25.68 -15.19 -5.46
CA ASP A 490 -25.65 -16.58 -5.93
C ASP A 490 -24.68 -16.72 -7.11
N ILE A 491 -24.79 -15.85 -8.11
CA ILE A 491 -23.89 -15.84 -9.27
C ILE A 491 -22.46 -15.52 -8.83
N LEU A 492 -22.25 -14.54 -7.94
CA LEU A 492 -20.91 -14.23 -7.43
C LEU A 492 -20.27 -15.44 -6.73
N ASN A 493 -21.06 -16.21 -5.98
CA ASN A 493 -20.61 -17.42 -5.29
C ASN A 493 -20.20 -18.55 -6.26
N GLU A 494 -20.76 -18.60 -7.48
CA GLU A 494 -20.30 -19.56 -8.50
C GLU A 494 -18.83 -19.30 -8.87
N TYR A 495 -18.45 -18.04 -9.02
CA TYR A 495 -17.06 -17.65 -9.34
C TYR A 495 -16.16 -17.68 -8.11
N LEU A 496 -16.63 -17.16 -6.98
CA LEU A 496 -15.83 -16.98 -5.76
C LEU A 496 -15.73 -18.25 -4.90
N GLY A 497 -16.72 -19.14 -4.98
CA GLY A 497 -16.94 -20.25 -4.05
C GLY A 497 -17.99 -19.91 -2.98
N THR A 498 -18.69 -20.93 -2.49
CA THR A 498 -19.72 -20.80 -1.46
C THR A 498 -19.10 -20.50 -0.09
N ASP A 499 -19.84 -19.79 0.77
CA ASP A 499 -19.44 -19.42 2.14
C ASP A 499 -18.14 -18.61 2.26
N VAL A 500 -17.71 -17.95 1.17
CA VAL A 500 -16.50 -17.09 1.17
C VAL A 500 -16.80 -15.67 1.67
N ILE A 501 -17.95 -15.10 1.29
CA ILE A 501 -18.34 -13.73 1.66
C ILE A 501 -18.81 -13.73 3.13
N ASP A 502 -18.14 -12.96 3.98
CA ASP A 502 -18.51 -12.80 5.39
C ASP A 502 -19.51 -11.66 5.59
N TYR A 503 -19.39 -10.59 4.81
CA TYR A 503 -20.20 -9.38 4.91
C TYR A 503 -20.70 -8.91 3.55
N VAL A 504 -21.93 -8.40 3.52
CA VAL A 504 -22.50 -7.70 2.36
C VAL A 504 -22.85 -6.27 2.76
N ILE A 505 -22.27 -5.28 2.09
CA ILE A 505 -22.69 -3.88 2.19
C ILE A 505 -23.69 -3.61 1.07
N ALA A 506 -24.91 -3.23 1.43
CA ALA A 506 -26.01 -3.00 0.48
C ALA A 506 -26.69 -1.64 0.70
N ASN A 507 -27.19 -1.08 -0.40
CA ASN A 507 -28.05 0.10 -0.36
C ASN A 507 -29.46 -0.27 0.12
N ASN A 508 -30.04 0.50 1.04
CA ASN A 508 -31.44 0.35 1.46
C ASN A 508 -32.29 1.61 1.21
N ALA A 509 -31.76 2.61 0.52
CA ALA A 509 -32.47 3.86 0.22
C ALA A 509 -32.97 3.89 -1.23
N VAL A 510 -34.08 4.57 -1.47
CA VAL A 510 -34.62 4.84 -2.80
C VAL A 510 -34.38 6.32 -3.15
N PRO A 511 -33.90 6.64 -4.36
CA PRO A 511 -33.77 8.02 -4.85
C PRO A 511 -35.14 8.71 -4.93
N GLU A 512 -35.18 10.02 -4.68
CA GLU A 512 -36.44 10.80 -4.71
C GLU A 512 -37.00 10.98 -6.13
N THR A 513 -36.12 11.01 -7.13
CA THR A 513 -36.47 11.12 -8.55
C THR A 513 -36.20 9.80 -9.27
N SER A 514 -37.00 9.49 -10.28
CA SER A 514 -36.72 8.35 -11.16
C SER A 514 -35.46 8.64 -11.96
N VAL A 515 -34.41 7.87 -11.70
CA VAL A 515 -33.08 8.02 -12.32
C VAL A 515 -32.74 6.90 -13.32
N PHE A 516 -33.68 6.01 -13.59
CA PHE A 516 -33.47 4.86 -14.49
C PHE A 516 -34.21 5.12 -15.79
N GLU A 517 -33.48 5.11 -16.90
CA GLU A 517 -33.99 5.43 -18.23
C GLU A 517 -34.09 4.19 -19.13
N ASN A 518 -33.36 3.11 -18.81
CA ASN A 518 -33.25 1.91 -19.67
C ASN A 518 -33.65 0.62 -18.95
N GLY A 519 -34.56 0.71 -17.97
CA GLY A 519 -35.09 -0.47 -17.26
C GLY A 519 -34.21 -0.97 -16.12
N GLU A 520 -33.21 -0.18 -15.69
CA GLU A 520 -32.40 -0.50 -14.53
C GLU A 520 -33.25 -0.53 -13.24
N THR A 521 -32.88 -1.40 -12.30
CA THR A 521 -33.59 -1.61 -11.03
C THR A 521 -32.62 -1.54 -9.86
N LEU A 522 -33.09 -1.06 -8.70
CA LEU A 522 -32.27 -1.04 -7.48
C LEU A 522 -31.98 -2.46 -6.99
N LEU A 523 -30.75 -2.70 -6.58
CA LEU A 523 -30.32 -3.91 -5.89
C LEU A 523 -30.53 -3.70 -4.39
N LEU A 524 -31.75 -3.95 -3.94
CA LEU A 524 -32.14 -3.81 -2.54
C LEU A 524 -32.01 -5.15 -1.79
N PRO A 525 -31.66 -5.11 -0.50
CA PRO A 525 -31.71 -6.28 0.36
C PRO A 525 -33.14 -6.80 0.53
N THR A 526 -33.25 -8.10 0.81
CA THR A 526 -34.53 -8.76 1.12
C THR A 526 -34.61 -9.11 2.60
N GLN A 527 -35.82 -9.34 3.12
CA GLN A 527 -36.01 -9.78 4.51
C GLN A 527 -35.23 -11.07 4.81
N ALA A 528 -35.18 -12.01 3.86
CA ALA A 528 -34.41 -13.25 4.02
C ALA A 528 -32.91 -12.99 4.21
N MET A 529 -32.35 -11.93 3.63
CA MET A 529 -30.95 -11.54 3.85
C MET A 529 -30.74 -10.88 5.21
N GLU A 530 -31.74 -10.14 5.72
CA GLU A 530 -31.71 -9.55 7.06
C GLU A 530 -31.79 -10.61 8.16
N ASP A 531 -32.59 -11.65 7.92
CA ASP A 531 -32.77 -12.76 8.84
C ASP A 531 -31.62 -13.78 8.78
N ALA A 532 -30.79 -13.72 7.74
CA ALA A 532 -29.67 -14.64 7.56
C ALA A 532 -28.51 -14.33 8.52
N GLU A 533 -27.96 -15.37 9.15
CA GLU A 533 -26.76 -15.23 9.99
C GLU A 533 -25.49 -14.95 9.15
N ARG A 534 -25.47 -15.42 7.89
CA ARG A 534 -24.35 -15.29 6.96
C ARG A 534 -24.82 -15.23 5.49
N PRO A 535 -24.21 -14.36 4.65
CA PRO A 535 -23.28 -13.30 5.03
C PRO A 535 -23.97 -12.24 5.90
N ILE A 536 -23.20 -11.56 6.76
CA ILE A 536 -23.74 -10.52 7.63
C ILE A 536 -24.06 -9.29 6.78
N LEU A 537 -25.32 -8.90 6.79
CA LEU A 537 -25.80 -7.76 6.03
C LEU A 537 -25.56 -6.45 6.77
N VAL A 538 -24.91 -5.50 6.10
CA VAL A 538 -24.70 -4.12 6.58
C VAL A 538 -25.38 -3.19 5.59
N GLN A 539 -26.43 -2.51 6.06
CA GLN A 539 -27.27 -1.68 5.21
C GLN A 539 -27.13 -0.20 5.53
N GLY A 540 -27.31 0.64 4.51
CA GLY A 540 -27.45 2.07 4.66
C GLY A 540 -27.66 2.74 3.31
N ARG A 541 -27.88 4.06 3.32
CA ARG A 541 -27.83 4.85 2.07
C ARG A 541 -26.39 4.77 1.54
N ALA A 542 -26.19 4.05 0.44
CA ALA A 542 -24.84 3.81 -0.09
C ALA A 542 -24.46 4.75 -1.23
N PHE A 543 -25.37 5.64 -1.66
CA PHE A 543 -25.22 6.44 -2.87
C PHE A 543 -25.42 7.94 -2.67
N GLN A 544 -24.88 8.71 -3.62
CA GLN A 544 -25.17 10.12 -3.85
C GLN A 544 -25.85 10.29 -5.22
N ASP A 545 -26.83 11.19 -5.27
CA ASP A 545 -27.50 11.57 -6.52
C ASP A 545 -26.61 12.56 -7.30
N MET A 546 -26.42 12.26 -8.58
CA MET A 546 -25.59 13.03 -9.49
C MET A 546 -26.40 13.94 -10.43
N SER A 547 -27.74 13.99 -10.28
CA SER A 547 -28.67 14.79 -11.11
C SER A 547 -28.30 16.28 -11.22
N ASN A 548 -27.60 16.83 -10.23
CA ASN A 548 -27.15 18.23 -10.18
C ASN A 548 -25.70 18.48 -10.66
N PHE A 549 -24.96 17.46 -11.13
CA PHE A 549 -23.55 17.58 -11.49
C PHE A 549 -23.31 17.58 -13.01
N THR A 550 -22.28 18.32 -13.45
CA THR A 550 -21.87 18.40 -14.86
C THR A 550 -21.49 17.02 -15.40
N ILE A 551 -22.07 16.63 -16.54
CA ILE A 551 -21.86 15.34 -17.20
C ILE A 551 -20.38 15.18 -17.57
N GLU A 552 -19.70 14.20 -16.97
CA GLU A 552 -18.38 13.77 -17.44
C GLU A 552 -18.53 12.99 -18.74
N TRP A 553 -18.28 13.65 -19.87
CA TRP A 553 -17.95 12.99 -21.14
C TRP A 553 -18.93 11.86 -21.54
N LYS A 554 -20.20 12.23 -21.77
CA LYS A 554 -21.30 11.34 -22.19
C LYS A 554 -21.51 10.10 -21.31
N LYS A 555 -20.94 10.03 -20.11
CA LYS A 555 -21.30 9.03 -19.09
C LYS A 555 -22.45 9.61 -18.28
N VAL A 556 -23.59 8.93 -18.27
CA VAL A 556 -24.75 9.32 -17.45
C VAL A 556 -24.99 8.29 -16.33
N PRO A 557 -24.09 8.14 -15.32
CA PRO A 557 -24.49 7.52 -14.08
C PRO A 557 -25.22 8.59 -13.24
N MET A 558 -26.54 8.51 -13.20
CA MET A 558 -27.38 9.37 -12.35
C MET A 558 -27.19 9.06 -10.85
N ILE A 559 -26.64 7.88 -10.52
CA ILE A 559 -26.31 7.45 -9.16
C ILE A 559 -24.87 6.92 -9.09
N LYS A 560 -24.13 7.32 -8.05
CA LYS A 560 -22.81 6.76 -7.72
C LYS A 560 -22.75 6.42 -6.23
N HIS A 561 -21.94 5.44 -5.84
CA HIS A 561 -21.65 5.21 -4.43
C HIS A 561 -21.10 6.48 -3.77
N CYS A 562 -21.53 6.75 -2.54
CA CYS A 562 -20.94 7.79 -1.72
C CYS A 562 -19.81 7.16 -0.90
N GLY A 563 -18.56 7.47 -1.25
CA GLY A 563 -17.39 6.92 -0.56
C GLY A 563 -17.40 7.14 0.96
N LYS A 564 -17.90 8.29 1.43
CA LYS A 564 -18.03 8.57 2.87
C LYS A 564 -19.02 7.64 3.59
N MET A 565 -20.14 7.32 2.94
CA MET A 565 -21.17 6.43 3.51
C MET A 565 -20.71 4.97 3.47
N ILE A 566 -20.05 4.55 2.40
CA ILE A 566 -19.42 3.22 2.34
C ILE A 566 -18.36 3.09 3.43
N LEU A 567 -17.51 4.10 3.59
CA LEU A 567 -16.48 4.10 4.62
C LEU A 567 -17.09 3.99 6.02
N SER A 568 -18.17 4.72 6.35
CA SER A 568 -18.81 4.63 7.66
C SER A 568 -19.39 3.25 7.98
N MET A 569 -19.89 2.54 6.97
CA MET A 569 -20.31 1.14 7.10
C MET A 569 -19.11 0.21 7.28
N LEU A 570 -18.02 0.43 6.53
CA LEU A 570 -16.78 -0.33 6.65
C LEU A 570 -16.11 -0.15 8.01
N TYR A 571 -16.14 1.06 8.61
CA TYR A 571 -15.59 1.31 9.95
C TYR A 571 -16.09 0.28 10.98
N ARG A 572 -17.39 -0.03 10.97
CA ARG A 572 -17.99 -1.00 11.90
C ARG A 572 -17.48 -2.43 11.68
N ILE A 573 -17.24 -2.80 10.42
CA ILE A 573 -16.71 -4.12 10.07
C ILE A 573 -15.25 -4.21 10.48
N ILE A 574 -14.45 -3.20 10.11
CA ILE A 574 -13.01 -3.15 10.40
C ILE A 574 -12.81 -3.17 11.92
N GLU A 575 -13.51 -2.33 12.69
CA GLU A 575 -13.39 -2.33 14.15
C GLU A 575 -13.73 -3.70 14.75
N LYS A 576 -14.84 -4.32 14.31
CA LYS A 576 -15.26 -5.63 14.84
C LYS A 576 -14.23 -6.72 14.56
N GLU A 577 -13.70 -6.80 13.35
CA GLU A 577 -12.72 -7.83 12.97
C GLU A 577 -11.35 -7.60 13.63
N MET A 578 -10.96 -6.33 13.80
CA MET A 578 -9.72 -5.97 14.48
C MET A 578 -9.82 -6.13 16.01
N ASP A 579 -11.00 -5.99 16.61
CA ASP A 579 -11.24 -6.14 18.06
C ASP A 579 -11.50 -7.59 18.49
N GLY A 580 -12.17 -8.37 17.64
CA GLY A 580 -12.30 -9.82 17.85
C GLY A 580 -10.95 -10.54 17.91
N ALA A 581 -9.91 -9.96 17.30
CA ALA A 581 -8.54 -10.43 17.44
C ALA A 581 -7.96 -10.17 18.85
N GLN A 582 -8.38 -9.11 19.57
CA GLN A 582 -7.89 -8.77 20.92
C GLN A 582 -8.46 -9.70 22.02
N LEU A 583 -9.74 -10.08 21.96
CA LEU A 583 -10.39 -10.87 23.03
C LEU A 583 -9.96 -12.34 23.12
N SER A 584 -9.22 -12.86 22.13
CA SER A 584 -8.66 -14.23 22.19
C SER A 584 -7.38 -14.35 23.03
N TYR A 585 -6.87 -13.24 23.58
CA TYR A 585 -5.57 -13.19 24.28
C TYR A 585 -5.64 -13.43 25.79
N ASP A 586 -6.79 -13.25 26.45
CA ASP A 586 -6.89 -13.24 27.92
C ASP A 586 -7.49 -14.51 28.56
N GLN A 587 -7.63 -15.62 27.83
CA GLN A 587 -8.08 -16.89 28.42
C GLN A 587 -7.24 -18.10 27.99
N PRO A 588 -6.92 -19.03 28.91
CA PRO A 588 -6.43 -20.35 28.55
C PRO A 588 -7.50 -21.05 27.69
N LEU A 589 -7.10 -21.41 26.47
CA LEU A 589 -7.94 -22.00 25.43
C LEU A 589 -8.74 -23.21 25.93
N SER A 590 -10.08 -23.09 25.90
CA SER A 590 -10.95 -24.24 25.63
C SER A 590 -11.24 -24.30 24.12
N PRO A 591 -11.24 -25.49 23.50
CA PRO A 591 -11.21 -25.60 22.05
C PRO A 591 -12.61 -25.43 21.45
N LYS A 592 -12.99 -24.20 21.08
CA LYS A 592 -14.04 -23.97 20.06
C LYS A 592 -13.40 -23.54 18.74
N ARG A 593 -12.96 -24.56 18.00
CA ARG A 593 -12.52 -24.50 16.60
C ARG A 593 -13.60 -23.83 15.71
N ARG A 594 -13.30 -22.70 15.07
CA ARG A 594 -13.86 -22.35 13.75
C ARG A 594 -13.01 -23.07 12.69
N VAL A 595 -13.34 -24.33 12.43
CA VAL A 595 -12.89 -25.01 11.21
C VAL A 595 -13.90 -24.63 10.13
N ARG A 596 -13.47 -23.96 9.06
CA ARG A 596 -14.21 -23.89 7.79
C ARG A 596 -14.46 -25.34 7.37
N ARG A 597 -15.68 -25.84 7.59
CA ARG A 597 -16.07 -27.18 7.12
C ARG A 597 -16.17 -27.08 5.60
N HIS A 598 -15.20 -27.64 4.89
CA HIS A 598 -15.48 -28.13 3.55
C HIS A 598 -16.59 -29.18 3.68
N ARG A 599 -17.83 -28.81 3.35
CA ARG A 599 -18.82 -29.80 2.92
C ARG A 599 -18.37 -30.22 1.52
N ALA A 600 -17.62 -31.31 1.47
CA ALA A 600 -17.56 -32.10 0.25
C ALA A 600 -18.99 -32.62 -0.01
N ASP A 601 -19.38 -32.50 -1.27
CA ASP A 601 -20.68 -32.79 -1.83
C ASP A 601 -21.06 -34.28 -1.63
N GLU A 602 -22.06 -34.54 -0.79
CA GLU A 602 -22.80 -35.81 -0.74
C GLU A 602 -24.30 -35.50 -0.89
N SER A 603 -24.69 -34.97 -2.05
CA SER A 603 -26.11 -35.00 -2.45
C SER A 603 -26.30 -35.15 -3.95
N THR A 604 -25.75 -36.22 -4.53
CA THR A 604 -26.19 -36.76 -5.82
C THR A 604 -26.35 -38.28 -5.74
N SER A 605 -27.36 -38.77 -5.00
CA SER A 605 -27.84 -40.15 -5.18
C SER A 605 -29.29 -40.40 -4.77
N HIS A 606 -30.20 -39.48 -5.08
CA HIS A 606 -31.63 -39.77 -5.03
C HIS A 606 -32.30 -39.32 -6.32
N LEU A 607 -32.17 -40.11 -7.39
CA LEU A 607 -33.11 -40.10 -8.53
C LEU A 607 -32.96 -41.26 -9.54
N TRP A 608 -32.58 -42.48 -9.11
CA TRP A 608 -32.81 -43.69 -9.94
C TRP A 608 -33.24 -44.87 -9.06
N LYS A 609 -34.53 -44.90 -8.72
CA LYS A 609 -35.25 -46.13 -8.38
C LYS A 609 -36.33 -46.33 -9.44
N LEU A 610 -35.99 -47.03 -10.52
CA LEU A 610 -36.94 -47.82 -11.28
C LEU A 610 -36.19 -48.81 -12.18
N ALA A 611 -36.59 -50.07 -12.01
CA ALA A 611 -36.50 -51.18 -12.96
C ALA A 611 -35.22 -52.06 -12.97
N LEU A 612 -35.50 -53.36 -12.80
CA LEU A 612 -34.63 -54.56 -12.85
C LEU A 612 -33.62 -54.71 -11.69
N GLY A 613 -33.45 -55.87 -11.06
CA GLY A 613 -33.96 -57.21 -11.32
C GLY A 613 -33.32 -58.16 -10.31
N LEU A 614 -34.16 -58.83 -9.54
CA LEU A 614 -34.01 -60.12 -8.86
C LEU A 614 -32.63 -60.81 -8.85
N ALA A 615 -32.17 -61.04 -7.60
CA ALA A 615 -31.83 -62.34 -7.01
C ALA A 615 -30.35 -62.76 -6.81
N PHE A 616 -30.15 -63.34 -5.61
CA PHE A 616 -29.01 -64.07 -5.03
C PHE A 616 -27.76 -63.23 -4.68
N GLY A 617 -27.34 -63.07 -3.42
CA GLY A 617 -27.39 -64.01 -2.29
C GLY A 617 -25.97 -64.52 -2.04
N ALA A 618 -25.21 -63.80 -1.22
CA ALA A 618 -23.88 -64.23 -0.78
C ALA A 618 -23.95 -64.94 0.58
N VAL A 619 -22.83 -65.60 0.87
CA VAL A 619 -22.37 -66.18 2.14
C VAL A 619 -22.66 -67.68 2.34
N VAL A 620 -21.59 -68.48 2.28
CA VAL A 620 -21.02 -69.31 3.39
C VAL A 620 -20.25 -70.54 2.85
N VAL A 621 -18.91 -70.47 2.94
CA VAL A 621 -17.98 -71.47 3.53
C VAL A 621 -17.84 -72.88 2.89
N LEU A 622 -16.66 -73.19 2.31
CA LEU A 622 -15.67 -74.22 2.74
C LEU A 622 -14.69 -74.65 1.62
N GLN A 623 -13.41 -74.61 2.00
CA GLN A 623 -12.29 -75.53 1.68
C GLN A 623 -12.17 -76.25 0.32
N HIS A 624 -10.97 -76.07 -0.26
CA HIS A 624 -10.11 -77.09 -0.88
C HIS A 624 -10.56 -77.73 -2.20
N MET A 625 -9.86 -77.39 -3.29
CA MET A 625 -9.07 -78.28 -4.18
C MET A 625 -8.96 -77.69 -5.59
N ARG A 626 -7.73 -77.39 -6.03
CA ARG A 626 -7.32 -77.42 -7.45
C ARG A 626 -7.26 -78.90 -7.87
N PRO A 627 -7.50 -79.31 -9.14
CA PRO A 627 -6.70 -78.93 -10.32
C PRO A 627 -7.51 -78.94 -11.66
N PRO A 628 -6.92 -79.14 -12.86
CA PRO A 628 -6.09 -78.20 -13.62
C PRO A 628 -6.71 -77.81 -14.98
N ARG A 629 -6.12 -76.76 -15.59
CA ARG A 629 -6.00 -76.45 -17.04
C ARG A 629 -6.95 -77.13 -18.04
N ALA A 630 -7.67 -76.28 -18.78
CA ALA A 630 -7.50 -76.11 -20.23
C ALA A 630 -7.77 -74.66 -20.58
#